data_AF-A0A849QH21-F1
#
_entry.id   AF-A0A849QH21-F1
#
_cell.length_a   1.000
_cell.length_b   1.000
_cell.length_c   1.000
_cell.angle_alpha   90.00
_cell.angle_beta   90.00
_cell.angle_gamma   90.00
#
_symmetry.space_group_name_H-M   'P 1'
#
loop_
_entity.id
_entity.type
_entity.pdbx_description
1 polymer ?
#
loop_
_entity_poly.entity_id
_entity_poly.type
_entity_poly.pdbx_seq_one_letter_code
_entity_poly.pdbx_strand_id
1 'polypeptide(L)'
;MLHYEPDEDGNLEWRQIGGLNEHGNYHTDIDDDECKRIAADIKEYEAGYLSQKISFLNAVEDRFKKEGLRHVQGIYDREMRRFKKGGEIEVLVFFDGELESVKLTQGSG
;
A
#
# COMPACT_ATOMS: atom_id res chain seq x y z
N MET A 1 -1.53 16.61 2.87
CA MET A 1 -0.81 15.39 3.31
C MET A 1 0.31 15.12 2.32
N LEU A 2 1.47 14.60 2.74
CA LEU A 2 2.57 14.25 1.83
C LEU A 2 2.42 12.79 1.40
N HIS A 3 2.30 12.55 0.11
CA HIS A 3 2.20 11.22 -0.48
C HIS A 3 3.49 10.89 -1.24
N TYR A 4 3.94 9.64 -1.19
CA TYR A 4 5.05 9.15 -1.99
C TYR A 4 4.48 8.35 -3.17
N GLU A 5 4.24 9.06 -4.28
CA GLU A 5 3.51 8.54 -5.44
C GLU A 5 4.25 8.84 -6.75
N PRO A 6 4.11 7.98 -7.78
CA PRO A 6 4.72 8.20 -9.09
C PRO A 6 4.04 9.37 -9.83
N ASP A 7 4.77 10.17 -10.62
CA ASP A 7 4.14 11.07 -11.61
C ASP A 7 3.61 10.32 -12.83
N GLU A 8 3.02 11.10 -13.73
CA GLU A 8 2.64 10.72 -15.09
C GLU A 8 3.80 10.06 -15.86
N ASP A 9 5.05 10.36 -15.52
CA ASP A 9 6.26 9.77 -16.11
C ASP A 9 6.83 8.59 -15.28
N GLY A 10 6.21 8.24 -14.15
CA GLY A 10 6.58 7.12 -13.28
C GLY A 10 7.64 7.42 -12.22
N ASN A 11 8.09 8.67 -12.05
CA ASN A 11 9.08 9.05 -11.05
C ASN A 11 8.45 9.22 -9.67
N LEU A 12 9.01 8.54 -8.68
CA LEU A 12 8.52 8.55 -7.30
C LEU A 12 9.07 9.77 -6.54
N GLU A 13 8.19 10.71 -6.22
CA GLU A 13 8.52 11.90 -5.45
C GLU A 13 7.53 12.12 -4.30
N TRP A 14 7.96 12.86 -3.28
CA TRP A 14 7.08 13.32 -2.21
C TRP A 14 6.26 14.51 -2.70
N ARG A 15 4.94 14.35 -2.80
CA ARG A 15 4.03 15.40 -3.27
C ARG A 15 3.05 15.83 -2.19
N GLN A 16 2.83 17.14 -2.13
CA GLN A 16 1.80 17.73 -1.30
C GLN A 16 0.47 17.68 -2.07
N ILE A 17 -0.46 16.85 -1.61
CA ILE A 17 -1.84 16.87 -2.08
C ILE A 17 -2.60 17.81 -1.15
N GLY A 18 -2.94 18.98 -1.69
CA GLY A 18 -3.54 20.07 -0.93
C GLY A 18 -3.87 21.24 -1.85
N GLY A 19 -4.95 21.14 -2.65
CA GLY A 19 -5.48 22.29 -3.37
C GLY A 19 -5.89 23.41 -2.40
N LEU A 20 -5.72 24.67 -2.80
CA LEU A 20 -6.14 25.82 -1.99
C LEU A 20 -7.66 25.75 -1.78
N ASN A 21 -8.11 25.64 -0.53
CA ASN A 21 -9.52 25.49 -0.11
C ASN A 21 -10.16 24.10 -0.38
N GLU A 22 -9.41 23.08 -0.75
CA GLU A 22 -9.97 21.75 -1.02
C GLU A 22 -9.86 20.79 0.18
N HIS A 23 -9.05 21.14 1.18
CA HIS A 23 -8.77 20.25 2.31
C HIS A 23 -8.70 21.01 3.63
N GLY A 24 -9.67 20.73 4.51
CA GLY A 24 -9.71 21.25 5.88
C GLY A 24 -10.23 22.68 6.01
N ASN A 25 -10.23 23.17 7.25
CA ASN A 25 -10.59 24.54 7.57
C ASN A 25 -9.33 25.41 7.64
N TYR A 26 -9.32 26.51 6.91
CA TYR A 26 -8.26 27.52 6.96
C TYR A 26 -8.56 28.50 8.09
N HIS A 27 -7.52 29.08 8.70
CA HIS A 27 -7.65 30.05 9.81
C HIS A 27 -8.34 29.50 11.08
N THR A 28 -8.33 28.18 11.27
CA THR A 28 -8.74 27.57 12.53
C THR A 28 -7.51 27.35 13.38
N ASP A 29 -7.45 28.01 14.53
CA ASP A 29 -6.39 27.76 15.51
C ASP A 29 -6.59 26.35 16.09
N ILE A 30 -5.50 25.59 16.15
CA ILE A 30 -5.46 24.28 16.79
C ILE A 30 -4.81 24.52 18.16
N ASP A 31 -5.51 24.17 19.23
CA ASP A 31 -4.94 24.31 20.57
C ASP A 31 -3.79 23.31 20.83
N ASP A 32 -3.02 23.57 21.88
CA ASP A 32 -1.83 22.78 22.21
C ASP A 32 -2.16 21.31 22.52
N ASP A 33 -3.33 21.02 23.10
CA ASP A 33 -3.71 19.66 23.46
C ASP A 33 -4.13 18.86 22.23
N GLU A 34 -4.86 19.50 21.32
CA GLU A 34 -5.19 18.96 20.00
C GLU A 34 -3.93 18.76 19.14
N CYS A 35 -2.98 19.70 19.18
CA CYS A 35 -1.68 19.53 18.51
C CYS A 35 -0.92 18.30 19.03
N LYS A 36 -0.87 18.11 20.36
CA LYS A 36 -0.23 16.92 20.96
C LYS A 36 -0.93 15.63 20.57
N ARG A 37 -2.27 15.63 20.56
CA ARG A 37 -3.07 14.47 20.15
C ARG A 37 -2.78 14.09 18.70
N ILE A 38 -2.86 15.05 17.78
CA ILE A 38 -2.56 14.84 16.37
C ILE A 38 -1.13 14.31 16.18
N ALA A 39 -0.14 14.88 16.88
CA ALA A 39 1.23 14.42 16.79
C ALA A 39 1.41 12.97 17.30
N ALA A 40 0.70 12.59 18.36
CA ALA A 40 0.69 11.22 18.87
C ALA A 40 0.02 10.25 17.88
N ASP A 41 -1.15 10.61 17.35
CA ASP A 41 -1.91 9.82 16.39
C ASP A 41 -1.09 9.57 15.11
N ILE A 42 -0.45 10.61 14.57
CA ILE A 42 0.43 10.50 13.39
C ILE A 42 1.58 9.54 13.69
N LYS A 43 2.24 9.70 14.83
CA LYS A 43 3.39 8.85 15.19
C LYS A 43 2.98 7.38 15.34
N GLU A 44 1.84 7.12 15.97
CA GLU A 44 1.30 5.77 16.12
C GLU A 44 0.98 5.15 14.75
N TYR A 45 0.28 5.90 13.89
CA TYR A 45 -0.05 5.46 12.54
C TYR A 45 1.21 5.16 11.71
N GLU A 46 2.18 6.08 11.67
CA GLU A 46 3.41 5.91 10.89
C GLU A 46 4.23 4.72 11.39
N ALA A 47 4.35 4.56 12.71
CA ALA A 47 5.03 3.42 13.31
C ALA A 47 4.33 2.09 12.98
N GLY A 48 3.00 2.06 13.05
CA GLY A 48 2.18 0.90 12.68
C GLY A 48 2.32 0.55 11.20
N TYR A 49 2.25 1.55 10.32
CA TYR A 49 2.44 1.39 8.87
C TYR A 49 3.82 0.80 8.53
N LEU A 50 4.89 1.35 9.12
CA LEU A 50 6.24 0.83 8.92
C LEU A 50 6.38 -0.60 9.44
N SER A 51 5.82 -0.90 10.61
CA SER A 51 5.83 -2.25 11.19
C SER A 51 5.10 -3.24 10.28
N GLN A 52 3.91 -2.88 9.78
CA GLN A 52 3.15 -3.71 8.85
C GLN A 52 3.93 -3.97 7.55
N LYS A 53 4.60 -2.94 7.01
CA LYS A 53 5.42 -3.06 5.80
C LYS A 53 6.63 -3.97 5.99
N ILE A 54 7.30 -3.88 7.14
CA ILE A 54 8.42 -4.77 7.49
C ILE A 54 7.93 -6.22 7.61
N SER A 55 6.84 -6.44 8.34
CA SER A 55 6.24 -7.78 8.50
C SER A 55 5.84 -8.39 7.16
N PHE A 56 5.26 -7.60 6.26
CA PHE A 56 4.94 -8.03 4.91
C PHE A 56 6.19 -8.49 4.15
N LEU A 57 7.25 -7.67 4.13
CA LEU A 57 8.48 -7.98 3.40
C LEU A 57 9.15 -9.25 3.93
N ASN A 58 9.19 -9.44 5.25
CA ASN A 58 9.71 -10.64 5.88
C ASN A 58 8.89 -11.88 5.50
N ALA A 59 7.55 -11.80 5.56
CA ALA A 59 6.67 -12.91 5.20
C ALA A 59 6.83 -13.31 3.72
N VAL A 60 7.00 -12.33 2.82
CA VAL A 60 7.27 -12.58 1.40
C VAL A 60 8.64 -13.24 1.22
N GLU A 61 9.68 -12.73 1.88
CA GLU A 61 11.03 -13.29 1.80
C GLU A 61 11.07 -14.75 2.28
N ASP A 62 10.47 -15.03 3.44
CA ASP A 62 10.40 -16.37 4.03
C ASP A 62 9.69 -17.35 3.10
N ARG A 63 8.57 -16.93 2.50
CA ARG A 63 7.86 -17.76 1.52
C ARG A 63 8.71 -18.05 0.30
N PHE A 64 9.35 -17.03 -0.28
CA PHE A 64 10.19 -17.21 -1.47
C PHE A 64 11.34 -18.17 -1.19
N LYS A 65 11.97 -18.08 -0.01
CA LYS A 65 13.02 -19.00 0.42
C LYS A 65 12.49 -20.42 0.63
N LYS A 66 11.39 -20.58 1.36
CA LYS A 66 10.81 -21.89 1.70
C LYS A 66 10.32 -22.66 0.47
N GLU A 67 9.69 -21.97 -0.47
CA GLU A 67 9.12 -22.56 -1.69
C GLU A 67 10.06 -22.52 -2.90
N GLY A 68 11.24 -21.90 -2.77
CA GLY A 68 12.21 -21.75 -3.86
C GLY A 68 11.71 -20.88 -5.01
N LEU A 69 10.82 -19.92 -4.72
CA LEU A 69 10.17 -19.08 -5.72
C LEU A 69 11.11 -18.00 -6.25
N ARG A 70 10.85 -17.59 -7.49
CA ARG A 70 11.54 -16.47 -8.14
C ARG A 70 10.55 -15.69 -8.99
N HIS A 71 10.75 -14.38 -9.07
CA HIS A 71 10.00 -13.56 -10.01
C HIS A 71 10.40 -13.92 -11.44
N VAL A 72 9.41 -14.27 -12.27
CA VAL A 72 9.59 -14.55 -13.69
C VAL A 72 8.64 -13.66 -14.48
N GLN A 73 9.18 -12.62 -15.10
CA GLN A 73 8.40 -11.61 -15.84
C GLN A 73 7.44 -12.24 -16.86
N GLY A 74 7.89 -13.26 -17.59
CA GLY A 74 7.06 -13.93 -18.59
C GLY A 74 5.86 -14.69 -18.01
N ILE A 75 5.96 -15.23 -16.79
CA ILE A 75 4.82 -15.86 -16.10
C ILE A 75 3.85 -14.77 -15.66
N TYR A 76 4.36 -13.71 -15.04
CA TYR A 76 3.56 -12.56 -14.63
C TYR A 76 2.75 -11.97 -15.80
N ASP A 77 3.43 -11.64 -16.90
CA ASP A 77 2.79 -11.04 -18.09
C ASP A 77 1.70 -11.97 -18.66
N ARG A 78 1.93 -13.29 -18.64
CA ARG A 78 0.96 -14.28 -19.11
C ARG A 78 -0.27 -14.35 -18.20
N GLU A 79 -0.08 -14.42 -16.89
CA GLU A 79 -1.20 -14.46 -15.94
C GLU A 79 -2.00 -13.15 -15.97
N MET A 80 -1.32 -12.00 -16.09
CA MET A 80 -1.99 -10.70 -16.24
C MET A 80 -2.80 -10.60 -17.54
N ARG A 81 -2.29 -11.13 -18.66
CA ARG A 81 -3.06 -11.19 -19.92
C ARG A 81 -4.29 -12.09 -19.79
N ARG A 82 -4.18 -13.21 -19.07
CA ARG A 82 -5.30 -14.11 -18.78
C ARG A 82 -6.34 -13.42 -17.89
N PHE A 83 -5.91 -12.76 -16.83
CA PHE A 83 -6.79 -12.01 -15.93
C PHE A 83 -7.54 -10.89 -16.67
N LYS A 84 -6.85 -10.11 -17.52
CA LYS A 84 -7.46 -9.06 -18.37
C LYS A 84 -8.51 -9.57 -19.36
N LYS A 85 -8.55 -10.88 -19.65
CA LYS A 85 -9.56 -11.53 -20.50
C LYS A 85 -10.71 -12.15 -19.70
N GLY A 86 -10.84 -11.82 -18.42
CA GLY A 86 -11.85 -12.38 -17.51
C GLY A 86 -11.43 -13.67 -16.82
N GLY A 87 -10.17 -14.08 -16.91
CA GLY A 87 -9.65 -15.24 -16.17
C GLY A 87 -9.53 -14.97 -14.67
N GLU A 88 -9.62 -16.03 -13.86
CA GLU A 88 -9.33 -15.96 -12.42
C GLU A 88 -7.81 -15.90 -12.17
N ILE A 89 -7.37 -15.11 -11.20
CA ILE A 89 -5.99 -15.13 -10.68
C ILE A 89 -6.02 -15.32 -9.17
N GLU A 90 -5.02 -16.00 -8.64
CA GLU A 90 -4.79 -16.12 -7.20
C GLU A 90 -3.76 -15.08 -6.77
N VAL A 91 -4.10 -14.27 -5.77
CA VAL A 91 -3.20 -13.32 -5.13
C VAL A 91 -3.06 -13.65 -3.65
N LEU A 92 -1.89 -13.36 -3.10
CA LEU A 92 -1.64 -13.49 -1.67
C LEU A 92 -1.77 -12.10 -1.04
N VAL A 93 -2.70 -11.95 -0.11
CA VAL A 93 -2.93 -10.72 0.65
C VAL A 93 -2.29 -10.89 2.02
N PHE A 94 -1.47 -9.92 2.44
CA PHE A 94 -0.89 -9.95 3.78
C PHE A 94 -1.83 -9.28 4.77
N PHE A 95 -2.42 -10.09 5.64
CA PHE A 95 -3.39 -9.66 6.64
C PHE A 95 -3.11 -10.39 7.95
N ASP A 96 -3.19 -9.66 9.07
CA ASP A 96 -2.99 -10.18 10.43
C ASP A 96 -1.73 -11.07 10.61
N GLY A 97 -0.63 -10.70 9.95
CA GLY A 97 0.64 -11.44 10.04
C GLY A 97 0.76 -12.63 9.10
N GLU A 98 -0.26 -12.95 8.30
CA GLU A 98 -0.27 -14.10 7.40
C GLU A 98 -0.52 -13.71 5.95
N LEU A 99 -0.08 -14.57 5.02
CA LEU A 99 -0.37 -14.45 3.59
C LEU A 99 -1.58 -15.31 3.24
N GLU A 100 -2.73 -14.67 3.06
CA GLU A 100 -3.99 -15.32 2.71
C GLU A 100 -4.18 -15.38 1.19
N SER A 101 -4.62 -16.54 0.69
CA SER A 101 -4.93 -16.72 -0.73
C SER A 101 -6.32 -16.19 -1.04
N VAL A 102 -6.38 -15.25 -1.98
CA VAL A 102 -7.60 -14.64 -2.48
C VAL A 102 -7.68 -14.82 -3.99
N LYS A 103 -8.83 -15.26 -4.47
CA LYS A 103 -9.10 -15.42 -5.90
C LYS A 103 -9.80 -14.17 -6.42
N LEU A 104 -9.27 -13.59 -7.48
CA LEU A 104 -9.81 -12.41 -8.13
C LEU A 104 -10.31 -12.75 -9.54
N THR A 105 -11.42 -12.13 -9.91
CA THR A 105 -11.97 -12.14 -11.29
C THR A 105 -12.15 -10.70 -11.77
N GLN A 106 -12.22 -10.50 -13.09
CA GLN A 106 -12.41 -9.16 -13.65
C GLN A 106 -13.82 -8.64 -13.27
N GLY A 107 -13.90 -7.65 -12.39
CA GLY A 107 -15.14 -7.10 -11.83
C GLY A 107 -15.31 -7.22 -10.31
N SER A 108 -14.34 -7.82 -9.60
CA SER A 108 -14.35 -7.96 -8.13
C SER A 108 -13.75 -6.75 -7.38
N GLY A 109 -13.87 -5.54 -7.91
CA GLY A 109 -13.37 -4.30 -7.33
C GLY A 109 -14.47 -3.27 -7.17
#